data_AF-A0A7C3XTQ5-F1
#
_entry.id   AF-A0A7C3XTQ5-F1
#
_cell.length_a   1.000
_cell.length_b   1.000
_cell.length_c   1.000
_cell.angle_alpha   90.00
_cell.angle_beta   90.00
_cell.angle_gamma   90.00
#
_symmetry.space_group_name_H-M   'P 1'
#
loop_
_entity.id
_entity.type
_entity.pdbx_description
1 polymer ?
#
loop_
_entity_poly.entity_id
_entity_poly.type
_entity_poly.pdbx_seq_one_letter_code
_entity_poly.pdbx_strand_id
1 'polypeptide(L)'
;MKLNKNSFFSQILSFFKRRIVLFFLGSLVVMLIIMLLHLFDVLNSYIIQIINVSLVYVILAVSLNLINGFTGQFSIGHMGFAAVGAYTSATITTLLLKITPTSLPNYLIFIIALLLGGCLAGLTGFIIGFPSLRLKGDYLAIMTLGFGEIIRT
;
A
#
# COMPACT_ATOMS: atom_id res chain seq x y z
N MET A 1 -16.66 15.73 44.77
CA MET A 1 -16.73 16.26 43.40
C MET A 1 -16.24 15.19 42.43
N LYS A 2 -17.12 14.25 42.02
CA LYS A 2 -16.76 13.10 41.16
C LYS A 2 -16.55 13.60 39.74
N LEU A 3 -15.30 13.61 39.27
CA LEU A 3 -14.95 13.92 37.89
C LEU A 3 -15.61 12.90 36.95
N ASN A 4 -16.48 13.40 36.08
CA ASN A 4 -17.24 12.65 35.09
C ASN A 4 -16.32 12.13 33.98
N LYS A 5 -15.69 10.97 34.21
CA LYS A 5 -14.81 10.26 33.26
C LYS A 5 -15.49 9.99 31.90
N ASN A 6 -16.82 9.94 31.86
CA ASN A 6 -17.60 9.66 30.66
C ASN A 6 -17.64 10.85 29.68
N SER A 7 -17.53 12.09 30.17
CA SER A 7 -17.54 13.31 29.35
C SER A 7 -16.27 13.49 28.51
N PHE A 8 -15.10 13.16 29.07
CA PHE A 8 -13.82 13.31 28.36
C PHE A 8 -13.65 12.21 27.30
N PHE A 9 -14.03 10.97 27.64
CA PHE A 9 -13.97 9.84 26.73
C PHE A 9 -14.94 10.00 25.54
N SER A 10 -16.14 10.54 25.77
CA SER A 10 -17.08 10.86 24.67
C SER A 10 -16.55 11.97 23.76
N GLN A 11 -15.82 12.94 24.30
CA GLN A 11 -15.25 14.03 23.50
C GLN A 11 -14.13 13.52 22.58
N ILE A 12 -13.24 12.65 23.09
CA ILE A 12 -12.23 11.95 22.29
C ILE A 12 -12.87 11.07 21.21
N LEU A 13 -13.92 10.34 21.56
CA LEU A 13 -14.62 9.48 20.60
C LEU A 13 -15.30 10.32 19.50
N SER A 14 -15.87 11.47 19.84
CA SER A 14 -16.50 12.39 18.88
C SER A 14 -15.49 13.01 17.91
N PHE A 15 -14.28 13.33 18.39
CA PHE A 15 -13.21 13.88 17.56
C PHE A 15 -12.68 12.84 16.57
N PHE A 16 -12.50 11.60 17.04
CA PHE A 16 -12.09 10.48 16.19
C PHE A 16 -13.16 10.14 15.15
N LYS A 17 -14.44 10.06 15.59
CA LYS A 17 -15.59 9.80 14.72
C LYS A 17 -15.75 10.89 13.65
N ARG A 18 -15.55 12.16 13.99
CA ARG A 18 -15.68 13.29 13.04
C ARG A 18 -14.58 13.29 11.98
N ARG A 19 -13.32 12.99 12.33
CA ARG A 19 -12.24 12.86 11.34
C ARG A 19 -12.43 11.66 10.42
N ILE A 20 -12.82 10.51 10.98
CA ILE A 20 -13.15 9.32 10.19
C ILE A 20 -14.26 9.61 9.19
N VAL A 21 -15.35 10.25 9.63
CA VAL A 21 -16.46 10.64 8.73
C VAL A 21 -15.99 11.57 7.62
N LEU A 22 -15.10 12.53 7.91
CA LEU A 22 -14.54 13.42 6.89
C LEU A 22 -13.70 12.67 5.84
N PHE A 23 -12.89 11.68 6.26
CA PHE A 23 -12.12 10.85 5.33
C PHE A 23 -13.03 9.97 4.46
N PHE A 24 -14.06 9.35 5.05
CA PHE A 24 -15.04 8.57 4.31
C PHE A 24 -15.82 9.43 3.31
N LEU A 25 -16.26 10.62 3.74
CA LEU A 25 -16.98 11.56 2.87
C LEU A 25 -16.08 12.05 1.72
N GLY A 26 -14.83 12.38 2.02
CA GLY A 26 -13.83 12.76 1.01
C GLY A 26 -13.56 11.64 -0.01
N SER A 27 -13.40 10.40 0.45
CA SER A 27 -13.25 9.23 -0.42
C SER A 27 -14.46 9.03 -1.33
N LEU A 28 -15.67 9.19 -0.79
CA LEU A 28 -16.91 9.05 -1.56
C LEU A 28 -17.04 10.14 -2.64
N VAL A 29 -16.68 11.39 -2.33
CA VAL A 29 -16.63 12.48 -3.30
C VAL A 29 -15.63 12.19 -4.43
N VAL A 30 -14.42 11.71 -4.09
CA VAL A 30 -13.40 11.35 -5.09
C VAL A 30 -13.90 10.23 -6.00
N MET A 31 -14.55 9.20 -5.44
CA MET A 31 -15.11 8.10 -6.21
C MET A 31 -16.23 8.56 -7.15
N LEU A 32 -17.09 9.49 -6.70
CA LEU A 32 -18.14 10.08 -7.51
C LEU A 32 -17.59 10.93 -8.67
N ILE A 33 -16.53 11.71 -8.42
CA ILE A 33 -15.84 12.49 -9.45
C ILE A 33 -15.23 11.56 -10.51
N ILE A 34 -14.55 10.49 -10.12
CA ILE A 34 -13.96 9.52 -11.05
C ILE A 34 -15.03 8.87 -11.93
N MET A 35 -16.17 8.48 -11.34
CA MET A 35 -17.29 7.91 -12.07
C MET A 35 -17.88 8.92 -13.08
N LEU A 36 -18.00 10.19 -12.69
CA LEU A 36 -18.49 11.25 -13.56
C LEU A 36 -17.53 11.48 -14.74
N LEU A 37 -16.23 11.55 -14.47
CA LEU A 37 -15.19 11.71 -15.50
C LEU A 37 -15.15 10.53 -16.49
N HIS A 38 -15.43 9.32 -16.02
CA HIS A 38 -15.56 8.13 -16.87
C HIS A 38 -16.79 8.22 -17.79
N LEU A 39 -17.89 8.79 -17.31
CA LEU A 39 -19.12 8.98 -18.08
C LEU A 39 -18.94 9.98 -19.23
N PHE A 40 -18.10 10.99 -19.05
CA PHE A 40 -17.79 12.02 -20.06
C PHE A 40 -16.67 11.61 -21.03
N ASP A 41 -16.20 10.35 -20.97
CA ASP A 41 -15.16 9.77 -21.84
C ASP A 41 -13.83 10.56 -21.87
N VAL A 42 -13.60 11.38 -20.85
CA VAL A 42 -12.36 12.18 -20.68
C VAL A 42 -11.19 11.28 -20.26
N LEU A 43 -11.48 10.15 -19.61
CA LEU A 43 -10.49 9.21 -19.08
C LEU A 43 -10.12 8.13 -20.10
N ASN A 44 -9.11 8.41 -20.91
CA ASN A 44 -8.47 7.39 -21.73
C ASN A 44 -7.74 6.35 -20.84
N SER A 45 -7.70 5.09 -21.28
CA SER A 45 -6.93 3.99 -20.65
C SER A 45 -5.49 4.39 -20.30
N TYR A 46 -4.85 5.19 -21.16
CA TYR A 46 -3.51 5.74 -20.89
C TYR A 46 -3.45 6.61 -19.62
N ILE A 47 -4.41 7.52 -19.45
CA ILE A 47 -4.47 8.42 -18.29
C ILE A 47 -4.77 7.62 -17.03
N ILE A 48 -5.67 6.63 -17.11
CA ILE A 48 -5.99 5.73 -16.00
C ILE A 48 -4.74 4.96 -15.54
N GLN A 49 -3.92 4.48 -16.48
CA GLN A 49 -2.67 3.79 -16.16
C GLN A 49 -1.67 4.71 -15.45
N ILE A 50 -1.50 5.95 -15.93
CA ILE A 50 -0.63 6.94 -15.28
C ILE A 50 -1.09 7.24 -13.86
N ILE A 51 -2.40 7.43 -13.66
CA ILE A 51 -2.98 7.69 -12.34
C ILE A 51 -2.72 6.50 -11.41
N ASN A 52 -2.96 5.27 -11.87
CA ASN A 52 -2.72 4.06 -11.07
C ASN A 52 -1.24 3.94 -10.64
N VAL A 53 -0.31 4.12 -11.57
CA VAL A 53 1.13 4.07 -11.27
C VAL A 53 1.53 5.19 -10.31
N SER A 54 1.01 6.40 -10.53
CA SER A 54 1.27 7.55 -9.64
C SER A 54 0.76 7.28 -8.22
N LEU A 55 -0.43 6.71 -8.06
CA LEU A 55 -0.99 6.35 -6.75
C LEU A 55 -0.13 5.30 -6.04
N VAL A 56 0.37 4.29 -6.77
CA VAL A 56 1.30 3.30 -6.22
C VAL A 56 2.58 3.98 -5.71
N TYR A 57 3.17 4.91 -6.49
CA TYR A 57 4.34 5.66 -6.05
C TYR A 57 4.07 6.59 -4.87
N VAL A 58 2.87 7.19 -4.76
CA VAL A 58 2.49 7.97 -3.57
C VAL A 58 2.46 7.09 -2.33
N ILE A 59 1.88 5.89 -2.41
CA ILE A 59 1.87 4.93 -1.29
C ILE A 59 3.30 4.56 -0.89
N LEU A 60 4.17 4.29 -1.88
CA LEU A 60 5.57 3.96 -1.63
C LEU A 60 6.35 5.13 -1.02
N ALA A 61 6.12 6.36 -1.49
CA ALA A 61 6.75 7.56 -0.96
C ALA A 61 6.32 7.82 0.48
N VAL A 62 5.04 7.65 0.80
CA VAL A 62 4.52 7.79 2.17
C VAL A 62 5.10 6.71 3.09
N SER A 63 5.17 5.46 2.62
CA SER A 63 5.80 4.34 3.35
C SER A 63 7.28 4.61 3.63
N LEU A 64 8.02 5.07 2.61
CA LEU A 64 9.44 5.41 2.75
C LEU A 64 9.65 6.59 3.70
N ASN A 65 8.79 7.61 3.62
CA ASN A 65 8.81 8.74 4.55
C ASN A 65 8.52 8.29 5.98
N LEU A 66 7.70 7.25 6.17
CA LEU A 66 7.44 6.71 7.49
C LEU A 66 8.69 6.05 8.09
N ILE A 67 9.48 5.35 7.27
CA ILE A 67 10.74 4.74 7.71
C ILE A 67 11.78 5.85 7.95
N ASN A 68 12.11 6.63 6.92
CA ASN A 68 13.16 7.64 7.00
C ASN A 68 12.84 8.73 8.05
N GLY A 69 11.56 9.11 8.18
CA GLY A 69 11.11 10.18 9.07
C GLY A 69 10.96 9.77 10.53
N PHE A 70 10.41 8.57 10.82
CA PHE A 70 10.17 8.15 12.20
C PHE A 70 11.28 7.28 12.78
N THR A 71 11.96 6.45 11.98
CA THR A 71 13.05 5.59 12.48
C THR A 71 14.44 6.17 12.24
N GLY A 72 14.55 7.17 11.37
CA GLY A 72 15.83 7.80 11.01
C GLY A 72 16.77 6.88 10.22
N GLN A 73 16.28 5.74 9.74
CA GLN A 73 17.06 4.78 8.97
C GLN A 73 16.87 5.01 7.47
N PHE A 74 17.96 5.14 6.72
CA PHE A 74 17.90 5.28 5.27
C PHE A 74 17.72 3.91 4.61
N SER A 75 16.60 3.70 3.91
CA SER A 75 16.30 2.45 3.19
C SER A 75 16.26 2.67 1.67
N ILE A 76 17.14 2.00 0.93
CA ILE A 76 17.23 2.07 -0.55
C ILE A 76 16.50 0.89 -1.22
N GLY A 77 16.34 -0.22 -0.51
CA GLY A 77 15.72 -1.45 -1.02
C GLY A 77 14.19 -1.43 -1.04
N HIS A 78 13.55 -0.30 -0.75
CA HIS A 78 12.09 -0.20 -0.62
C HIS A 78 11.34 -0.60 -1.90
N MET A 79 11.91 -0.31 -3.08
CA MET A 79 11.37 -0.75 -4.37
C MET A 79 11.51 -2.25 -4.60
N GLY A 80 12.46 -2.91 -3.94
CA GLY A 80 12.63 -4.37 -4.03
C GLY A 80 11.43 -5.11 -3.44
N PHE A 81 10.97 -4.72 -2.25
CA PHE A 81 9.77 -5.32 -1.64
C PHE A 81 8.51 -5.03 -2.46
N ALA A 82 8.41 -3.83 -3.03
CA ALA A 82 7.33 -3.47 -3.94
C ALA A 82 7.32 -4.36 -5.19
N ALA A 83 8.50 -4.64 -5.77
CA ALA A 83 8.64 -5.52 -6.93
C ALA A 83 8.22 -6.97 -6.63
N VAL A 84 8.60 -7.51 -5.47
CA VAL A 84 8.16 -8.86 -5.05
C VAL A 84 6.63 -8.93 -4.95
N GLY A 85 5.98 -7.94 -4.32
CA GLY A 85 4.51 -7.88 -4.24
C GLY A 85 3.84 -7.71 -5.60
N ALA A 86 4.39 -6.85 -6.46
CA ALA A 86 3.88 -6.62 -7.80
C ALA A 86 3.97 -7.88 -8.67
N TYR A 87 5.12 -8.56 -8.67
CA TYR A 87 5.33 -9.77 -9.46
C TYR A 87 4.45 -10.93 -8.99
N THR A 88 4.35 -11.14 -7.67
CA THR A 88 3.49 -12.18 -7.08
C THR A 88 2.01 -11.94 -7.38
N SER A 89 1.52 -10.71 -7.19
CA SER A 89 0.13 -10.36 -7.52
C SER A 89 -0.16 -10.53 -9.02
N ALA A 90 0.74 -10.11 -9.92
CA ALA A 90 0.59 -10.30 -11.35
C ALA A 90 0.56 -11.79 -11.76
N THR A 91 1.44 -12.60 -11.16
CA THR A 91 1.49 -14.05 -11.40
C THR A 91 0.21 -14.74 -10.91
N ILE A 92 -0.31 -14.35 -9.74
CA ILE A 92 -1.56 -14.90 -9.22
C ILE A 92 -2.74 -14.50 -10.10
N THR A 93 -2.85 -13.22 -10.48
CA THR A 93 -3.92 -12.74 -11.36
C THR A 93 -3.91 -13.48 -12.70
N THR A 94 -2.75 -13.64 -13.34
CA THR A 94 -2.63 -14.34 -14.63
C THR A 94 -2.95 -15.83 -14.52
N LEU A 95 -2.49 -16.50 -13.45
CA LEU A 95 -2.79 -17.91 -13.21
C LEU A 95 -4.28 -18.14 -12.93
N LEU A 96 -4.90 -17.28 -12.14
CA LEU A 96 -6.30 -17.41 -11.75
C LEU A 96 -7.26 -17.10 -12.90
N LEU A 97 -6.92 -16.14 -13.76
CA LEU A 97 -7.62 -15.90 -15.03
C LEU A 97 -7.51 -17.08 -16.00
N LYS A 98 -6.38 -17.80 -16.01
CA LYS A 98 -6.17 -18.97 -16.86
C LYS A 98 -6.98 -20.19 -16.42
N ILE A 99 -7.14 -20.39 -15.10
CA ILE A 99 -7.85 -21.56 -14.54
C ILE A 99 -9.36 -21.33 -14.50
N THR A 100 -9.80 -20.09 -14.26
CA THR A 100 -11.23 -19.73 -14.10
C THR A 100 -11.60 -18.52 -14.94
N PRO A 101 -11.70 -18.67 -16.28
CA PRO A 101 -11.98 -17.54 -17.19
C PRO A 101 -13.39 -16.95 -17.05
N THR A 102 -14.36 -17.67 -16.48
CA THR A 102 -15.79 -17.28 -16.49
C THR A 102 -16.50 -17.29 -15.15
N SER A 103 -15.87 -17.80 -14.08
CA SER A 103 -16.57 -18.08 -12.82
C SER A 103 -16.30 -17.10 -11.68
N LEU A 104 -15.20 -16.33 -11.71
CA LEU A 104 -14.88 -15.37 -10.65
C LEU A 104 -15.06 -13.92 -11.10
N PRO A 105 -15.75 -13.09 -10.31
CA PRO A 105 -15.82 -11.67 -10.62
C PRO A 105 -14.45 -11.02 -10.43
N ASN A 106 -14.08 -10.13 -11.37
CA ASN A 106 -12.75 -9.50 -11.45
C ASN A 106 -12.30 -8.83 -10.13
N TYR A 107 -13.24 -8.27 -9.36
CA TYR A 107 -12.92 -7.64 -8.07
C TYR A 107 -12.42 -8.66 -7.02
N LEU A 108 -12.93 -9.89 -7.03
CA LEU A 108 -12.51 -10.93 -6.10
C LEU A 108 -11.09 -11.39 -6.41
N ILE A 109 -10.78 -11.56 -7.70
CA ILE A 109 -9.45 -11.93 -8.18
C ILE A 109 -8.43 -10.89 -7.75
N PHE A 110 -8.77 -9.60 -7.90
CA PHE A 110 -7.92 -8.49 -7.47
C PHE A 110 -7.66 -8.53 -5.95
N ILE A 111 -8.69 -8.70 -5.13
CA ILE A 111 -8.54 -8.74 -3.66
C ILE A 111 -7.67 -9.92 -3.22
N ILE A 112 -7.87 -11.09 -3.81
CA ILE A 112 -7.08 -12.30 -3.51
C ILE A 112 -5.61 -12.09 -3.91
N ALA A 113 -5.37 -11.59 -5.13
CA ALA A 113 -4.02 -11.30 -5.61
C ALA A 113 -3.31 -10.24 -4.75
N LEU A 114 -4.03 -9.21 -4.32
CA LEU A 114 -3.51 -8.15 -3.46
C LEU A 114 -3.16 -8.66 -2.06
N LEU A 115 -4.03 -9.47 -1.44
CA LEU A 115 -3.77 -10.06 -0.12
C LEU A 115 -2.60 -11.03 -0.14
N LEU A 116 -2.58 -11.95 -1.12
CA LEU A 116 -1.50 -12.93 -1.24
C LEU A 116 -0.18 -12.27 -1.64
N GLY A 117 -0.20 -11.30 -2.56
CA GLY A 117 0.98 -10.54 -2.94
C GLY A 117 1.53 -9.72 -1.77
N GLY A 118 0.65 -9.07 -0.99
CA GLY A 118 1.03 -8.38 0.24
C GLY A 118 1.59 -9.33 1.31
N CYS A 119 1.01 -10.52 1.46
CA CYS A 119 1.50 -11.53 2.39
C CYS A 119 2.91 -12.02 2.01
N LEU A 120 3.16 -12.29 0.73
CA LEU A 120 4.49 -12.71 0.24
C LEU A 120 5.52 -11.58 0.33
N ALA A 121 5.13 -10.34 0.02
CA ALA A 121 5.97 -9.17 0.24
C ALA A 121 6.31 -8.98 1.73
N GLY A 122 5.34 -9.21 2.62
CA GLY A 122 5.55 -9.17 4.07
C GLY A 122 6.45 -10.30 4.57
N LEU A 123 6.29 -11.52 4.06
CA LEU A 123 7.14 -12.67 4.39
C LEU A 123 8.58 -12.46 3.96
N THR A 124 8.80 -11.98 2.73
CA THR A 124 10.14 -11.62 2.26
C THR A 124 10.72 -10.47 3.09
N GLY A 125 9.93 -9.43 3.37
CA GLY A 125 10.30 -8.35 4.29
C GLY A 125 10.70 -8.85 5.68
N PHE A 126 10.02 -9.86 6.22
CA PHE A 126 10.33 -10.47 7.51
C PHE A 126 11.65 -11.26 7.46
N ILE A 127 11.84 -12.09 6.44
CA ILE A 127 13.05 -12.90 6.25
C ILE A 127 14.28 -12.01 6.09
N ILE A 128 14.20 -10.95 5.28
CA ILE A 128 15.29 -10.00 5.07
C ILE A 128 15.42 -9.03 6.26
N GLY A 129 14.32 -8.65 6.92
CA GLY A 129 14.33 -7.74 8.07
C GLY A 129 14.93 -8.37 9.32
N PHE A 130 14.81 -9.69 9.51
CA PHE A 130 15.37 -10.38 10.66
C PHE A 130 16.89 -10.22 10.82
N PRO A 131 17.74 -10.44 9.79
CA PRO A 131 19.17 -10.16 9.89
C PRO A 131 19.47 -8.65 9.95
N SER A 132 18.60 -7.79 9.40
CA SER A 132 18.81 -6.35 9.35
C SER A 132 18.73 -5.68 10.72
N LEU A 133 17.94 -6.24 11.65
CA LEU A 133 17.86 -5.81 13.05
C LEU A 133 19.20 -5.86 13.79
N ARG A 134 20.19 -6.64 13.29
CA ARG A 134 21.53 -6.72 13.87
C ARG A 134 22.48 -5.63 13.36
N LEU A 135 22.09 -4.90 12.31
CA LEU A 135 22.89 -3.85 11.67
C LEU A 135 22.39 -2.48 12.13
N LYS A 136 23.29 -1.49 12.21
CA LYS A 136 22.97 -0.11 12.60
C LYS A 136 23.33 0.86 11.48
N GLY A 137 22.49 1.88 11.30
CA GLY A 137 22.76 3.05 10.47
C GLY A 137 23.20 2.69 9.05
N ASP A 138 24.44 3.03 8.70
CA ASP A 138 24.98 2.93 7.34
C ASP A 138 25.07 1.49 6.82
N TYR A 139 25.29 0.52 7.71
CA TYR A 139 25.31 -0.90 7.33
C TYR A 139 23.95 -1.42 6.87
N LEU A 140 22.86 -0.84 7.41
CA LEU A 140 21.51 -1.17 6.97
C LEU A 140 21.25 -0.62 5.56
N ALA A 141 21.70 0.60 5.27
CA ALA A 141 21.56 1.21 3.95
C ALA A 141 22.26 0.38 2.86
N ILE A 142 23.51 -0.04 3.11
CA ILE A 142 24.30 -0.89 2.19
C ILE A 142 23.59 -2.23 1.93
N MET A 143 23.08 -2.86 2.98
CA MET A 143 22.36 -4.14 2.86
C MET A 143 21.09 -4.00 2.00
N THR A 144 20.32 -2.92 2.19
CA THR A 144 19.12 -2.68 1.38
C THR A 144 19.45 -2.31 -0.08
N LEU A 145 20.58 -1.66 -0.35
CA LEU A 145 21.08 -1.42 -1.71
C LEU A 145 21.41 -2.74 -2.39
N GLY A 146 22.19 -3.61 -1.73
CA GLY A 146 22.52 -4.93 -2.26
C GLY A 146 21.29 -5.76 -2.59
N PHE A 147 20.26 -5.74 -1.73
CA PHE A 147 18.97 -6.36 -2.02
C PHE A 147 18.28 -5.77 -3.26
N GLY A 148 18.28 -4.43 -3.39
CA GLY A 148 17.74 -3.76 -4.57
C GLY A 148 18.46 -4.18 -5.86
N GLU A 149 19.79 -4.31 -5.82
CA GLU A 149 20.57 -4.72 -6.99
C GLU A 149 20.34 -6.19 -7.36
N ILE A 150 20.16 -7.08 -6.37
CA ILE A 150 19.81 -8.49 -6.61
C ILE A 150 18.45 -8.62 -7.32
N ILE A 151 17.49 -7.74 -7.04
CA ILE A 151 16.18 -7.76 -7.71
C ILE A 151 16.25 -7.14 -9.10
N ARG A 152 17.17 -6.19 -9.29
CA ARG A 152 17.37 -5.49 -10.56
C ARG A 152 18.10 -6.34 -11.59
N THR A 153 19.04 -7.17 -11.15
CA THR A 153 19.91 -8.03 -12.00
C THR A 153 19.22 -9.34 -12.33
#